data_AF-A0A2D6BIN0-F1
#
_entry.id   AF-A0A2D6BIN0-F1
#
_cell.length_a   1.000
_cell.length_b   1.000
_cell.length_c   1.000
_cell.angle_alpha   90.00
_cell.angle_beta   90.00
_cell.angle_gamma   90.00
#
_symmetry.space_group_name_H-M   'P 1'
#
loop_
_entity.id
_entity.type
_entity.pdbx_description
1 polymer ?
#
loop_
_entity_poly.entity_id
_entity_poly.type
_entity_poly.pdbx_seq_one_letter_code
_entity_poly.pdbx_strand_id
1 'polypeptide(L)'
;MSVAVILLGLVIAGLGVVGSVRPDLIGRAVLGWQPRTRSRVAIGARVVFGVVLLLGAPNSRFPIVLYALGGIAIVAAIVLAFVGSARTDELVKGWFNMSPAFLRIWLLAAVVFGAFLVYSGAAT
;
A
#
# COMPACT_ATOMS: atom_id res chain seq x y z
N MET A 1 -0.28 13.60 17.30
CA MET A 1 -1.44 13.08 16.53
C MET A 1 -1.29 13.44 15.06
N SER A 2 -1.10 12.43 14.20
CA SER A 2 -0.99 12.60 12.75
C SER A 2 -2.26 12.14 12.04
N VAL A 3 -3.22 13.05 11.82
CA VAL A 3 -4.51 12.74 11.17
C VAL A 3 -4.32 12.05 9.82
N ALA A 4 -3.33 12.49 9.03
CA ALA A 4 -3.03 11.89 7.73
C ALA A 4 -2.64 10.40 7.82
N VAL A 5 -1.85 10.03 8.84
CA VAL A 5 -1.42 8.64 9.07
C VAL A 5 -2.61 7.78 9.53
N ILE A 6 -3.49 8.34 10.35
CA ILE A 6 -4.73 7.66 10.78
C ILE A 6 -5.64 7.40 9.59
N LEU A 7 -5.90 8.42 8.76
CA LEU A 7 -6.73 8.29 7.56
C LEU A 7 -6.15 7.26 6.60
N LEU A 8 -4.84 7.30 6.38
CA LEU A 8 -4.14 6.32 5.55
C LEU A 8 -4.27 4.91 6.11
N GLY A 9 -4.08 4.75 7.43
CA GLY A 9 -4.26 3.47 8.13
C GLY A 9 -5.67 2.92 8.00
N LEU A 10 -6.70 3.77 8.13
CA LEU A 10 -8.10 3.38 7.94
C LEU A 10 -8.39 2.94 6.51
N VAL A 11 -7.89 3.66 5.51
CA VAL A 11 -8.03 3.27 4.10
C VAL A 11 -7.38 1.91 3.84
N ILE A 12 -6.15 1.70 4.34
CA ILE A 12 -5.42 0.45 4.15
C ILE A 12 -6.11 -0.71 4.88
N ALA A 13 -6.57 -0.48 6.11
CA ALA A 13 -7.32 -1.48 6.87
C ALA A 13 -8.61 -1.85 6.15
N GLY A 14 -9.38 -0.85 5.67
CA GLY A 14 -10.61 -1.07 4.91
C GLY A 14 -10.37 -1.87 3.62
N LEU A 15 -9.35 -1.51 2.84
CA LEU A 15 -8.96 -2.25 1.64
C LEU A 15 -8.53 -3.68 1.97
N GLY A 16 -7.79 -3.88 3.07
CA GLY A 16 -7.42 -5.19 3.58
C GLY A 16 -8.64 -6.04 3.92
N VAL A 17 -9.61 -5.49 4.66
CA VAL A 17 -10.83 -6.22 5.06
C VAL A 17 -11.64 -6.62 3.83
N VAL A 18 -11.91 -5.67 2.93
CA VAL A 18 -12.64 -5.92 1.68
C VAL A 18 -11.91 -6.99 0.84
N GLY A 19 -10.59 -6.88 0.75
CA GLY A 19 -9.75 -7.81 0.02
C GLY A 19 -9.69 -9.21 0.64
N SER A 20 -9.67 -9.33 1.97
CA SER A 20 -9.65 -10.62 2.65
C SER A 20 -10.95 -11.40 2.42
N VAL A 21 -12.10 -10.72 2.37
CA VAL A 21 -13.39 -11.35 2.09
C VAL A 21 -13.53 -11.69 0.60
N ARG A 22 -13.12 -10.78 -0.29
CA ARG A 22 -13.24 -10.95 -1.76
C ARG A 22 -11.98 -10.50 -2.49
N PRO A 23 -10.91 -11.31 -2.51
CA PRO A 23 -9.65 -10.95 -3.16
C PRO A 23 -9.83 -10.73 -4.67
N ASP A 24 -10.78 -11.43 -5.28
CA ASP A 24 -11.09 -11.35 -6.70
C ASP A 24 -11.62 -9.97 -7.14
N LEU A 25 -12.30 -9.23 -6.25
CA LEU A 25 -12.81 -7.90 -6.57
C LEU A 25 -11.67 -6.90 -6.79
N ILE A 26 -10.65 -6.95 -5.94
CA ILE A 26 -9.46 -6.09 -6.07
C ILE A 26 -8.69 -6.48 -7.32
N GLY A 27 -8.49 -7.78 -7.54
CA GLY A 27 -7.82 -8.29 -8.73
C GLY A 27 -8.52 -7.83 -10.01
N ARG A 28 -9.84 -8.02 -10.12
CA ARG A 28 -10.62 -7.59 -11.30
C ARG A 28 -10.59 -6.08 -11.51
N ALA A 29 -10.71 -5.29 -10.46
CA ALA A 29 -10.65 -3.82 -10.56
C ALA A 29 -9.30 -3.34 -11.09
N VAL A 30 -8.20 -3.87 -10.55
CA VAL A 30 -6.83 -3.49 -10.95
C VAL A 30 -6.49 -4.05 -12.33
N LEU A 31 -6.88 -5.30 -12.61
CA LEU A 31 -6.61 -5.99 -13.87
C LEU A 31 -7.47 -5.46 -15.03
N GLY A 32 -8.60 -4.81 -14.76
CA GLY A 32 -9.44 -4.15 -15.75
C GLY A 32 -8.88 -2.82 -16.27
N TRP A 33 -7.90 -2.23 -15.59
CA TRP A 33 -7.28 -0.98 -16.04
C TRP A 33 -6.26 -1.19 -17.14
N GLN A 34 -6.11 -0.19 -18.01
CA GLN A 34 -5.05 -0.16 -19.01
C GLN A 34 -3.66 -0.28 -18.35
N PRO A 35 -2.70 -1.01 -18.95
CA PRO A 35 -1.37 -1.24 -18.36
C PRO A 35 -0.64 0.05 -17.95
N ARG A 36 -0.75 1.11 -18.77
CA ARG A 36 -0.16 2.43 -18.46
C ARG A 36 -0.79 3.06 -17.21
N THR A 37 -2.11 3.00 -17.09
CA THR A 37 -2.84 3.52 -15.93
C THR A 37 -2.49 2.74 -14.67
N ARG A 38 -2.44 1.41 -14.76
CA ARG A 38 -2.07 0.53 -13.64
C ARG A 38 -0.68 0.83 -13.10
N SER A 39 0.31 0.97 -13.97
CA SER A 39 1.68 1.32 -13.58
C SER A 39 1.74 2.71 -12.94
N ARG A 40 1.09 3.72 -13.53
CA ARG A 40 1.05 5.07 -12.94
C ARG A 40 0.38 5.10 -11.57
N VAL A 41 -0.74 4.40 -11.39
CA VAL A 41 -1.41 4.32 -10.09
C VAL A 41 -0.55 3.55 -9.09
N ALA A 42 0.12 2.46 -9.50
CA ALA A 42 0.99 1.69 -8.62
C ALA A 42 2.20 2.52 -8.11
N ILE A 43 2.79 3.34 -8.97
CA ILE A 43 3.87 4.27 -8.61
C ILE A 43 3.31 5.41 -7.75
N GLY A 44 2.26 6.09 -8.22
CA GLY A 44 1.64 7.22 -7.53
C GLY A 44 1.15 6.87 -6.13
N ALA A 45 0.50 5.72 -5.97
CA ALA A 45 0.06 5.24 -4.66
C ALA A 45 1.24 5.02 -3.70
N ARG A 46 2.37 4.49 -4.18
CA ARG A 46 3.58 4.30 -3.36
C ARG A 46 4.25 5.62 -2.99
N VAL A 47 4.28 6.59 -3.92
CA VAL A 47 4.78 7.94 -3.62
C VAL A 47 3.91 8.61 -2.57
N VAL A 48 2.59 8.65 -2.78
CA VAL A 48 1.65 9.26 -1.83
C VAL A 48 1.75 8.58 -0.47
N PHE A 49 1.74 7.24 -0.44
CA PHE A 49 1.89 6.46 0.78
C PHE A 49 3.20 6.81 1.51
N GLY A 50 4.34 6.77 0.79
CA GLY A 50 5.64 7.08 1.35
C GLY A 50 5.72 8.51 1.91
N VAL A 51 5.26 9.50 1.16
CA VAL A 51 5.24 10.91 1.58
C VAL A 51 4.38 11.10 2.83
N VAL A 52 3.18 10.53 2.88
CA VAL A 52 2.29 10.65 4.05
C VAL A 52 2.95 10.03 5.29
N LEU A 53 3.61 8.88 5.16
CA LEU A 53 4.33 8.28 6.29
C LEU A 53 5.50 9.14 6.76
N LEU A 54 6.32 9.66 5.83
CA LEU A 54 7.48 10.49 6.16
C LEU A 54 7.07 11.81 6.85
N LEU A 55 6.05 12.49 6.33
CA LEU A 55 5.54 13.73 6.90
C LEU A 55 4.79 13.51 8.22
N GLY A 56 4.13 12.36 8.36
CA GLY A 56 3.40 11.98 9.56
C GLY A 56 4.27 11.38 10.67
N ALA A 57 5.51 10.97 10.36
CA ALA A 57 6.42 10.32 11.28
C ALA A 57 6.74 11.14 12.54
N PRO A 58 7.08 12.44 12.47
CA PRO A 58 7.47 13.22 13.66
C PRO A 58 6.41 13.26 14.78
N ASN A 59 5.14 13.17 14.41
CA ASN A 59 4.00 13.36 15.31
C ASN A 59 3.27 12.05 15.69
N SER A 60 3.95 10.91 15.50
CA SER A 60 3.41 9.55 15.72
C SER A 60 4.20 8.78 16.78
N ARG A 61 3.60 7.70 17.34
CA ARG A 61 4.23 6.85 18.38
C ARG A 61 5.55 6.23 17.95
N PHE A 62 5.64 5.81 16.69
CA PHE A 62 6.77 5.05 16.15
C PHE A 62 7.42 5.78 14.97
N PRO A 63 8.10 6.93 15.20
CA PRO A 63 8.65 7.78 14.14
C PRO A 63 9.67 7.02 13.29
N ILE A 64 10.57 6.26 13.92
CA ILE A 64 11.62 5.48 13.22
C ILE A 64 11.00 4.46 12.26
N VAL A 65 9.94 3.76 12.70
CA VAL A 65 9.25 2.75 11.88
C VAL A 65 8.57 3.41 10.68
N LEU A 66 7.90 4.55 10.91
CA LEU A 66 7.25 5.32 9.84
C LEU A 66 8.25 5.88 8.83
N TYR A 67 9.41 6.36 9.28
CA TYR A 67 10.50 6.78 8.39
C TYR A 67 11.02 5.63 7.55
N ALA A 68 11.28 4.48 8.16
CA ALA A 68 11.76 3.29 7.44
C ALA A 68 10.75 2.84 6.38
N LEU A 69 9.47 2.69 6.75
CA LEU A 69 8.40 2.29 5.83
C LEU A 69 8.18 3.31 4.72
N GLY A 70 8.19 4.61 5.06
CA GLY A 70 8.08 5.69 4.09
C GLY A 70 9.23 5.69 3.10
N GLY A 71 10.47 5.52 3.58
CA GLY A 71 11.67 5.39 2.75
C GLY A 71 11.61 4.19 1.82
N ILE A 72 11.24 3.01 2.32
CA ILE A 72 11.05 1.80 1.51
C ILE A 72 10.02 2.05 0.40
N ALA A 73 8.90 2.70 0.72
CA ALA A 73 7.85 3.00 -0.26
C ALA A 73 8.34 3.95 -1.37
N ILE A 74 9.11 4.98 -1.03
CA ILE A 74 9.72 5.89 -2.01
C ILE A 74 10.74 5.16 -2.88
N VAL A 75 11.64 4.38 -2.29
CA VAL A 75 12.62 3.58 -3.05
C VAL A 75 11.90 2.61 -3.99
N ALA A 76 10.84 1.93 -3.52
CA ALA A 76 10.04 1.05 -4.36
C ALA A 76 9.35 1.80 -5.51
N ALA A 77 8.84 3.01 -5.28
CA ALA A 77 8.26 3.84 -6.33
C ALA A 77 9.30 4.23 -7.39
N ILE A 78 10.50 4.60 -6.97
CA ILE A 78 11.62 4.93 -7.86
C ILE A 78 12.01 3.71 -8.69
N VAL A 79 12.20 2.56 -8.05
CA VAL A 79 12.52 1.30 -8.75
C VAL A 79 11.45 0.96 -9.79
N LEU A 80 10.16 1.07 -9.45
CA LEU A 80 9.08 0.82 -10.40
C LEU A 80 9.06 1.82 -11.56
N ALA A 81 9.39 3.10 -11.30
CA ALA A 81 9.50 4.10 -12.35
C ALA A 81 10.64 3.77 -13.34
N PHE A 82 11.78 3.27 -12.87
CA PHE A 82 12.90 2.86 -13.71
C PHE A 82 12.64 1.55 -14.47
N VAL A 83 11.91 0.61 -13.87
CA VAL A 83 11.58 -0.69 -14.48
C VAL A 83 10.64 -0.54 -15.69
N GLY A 84 9.85 0.54 -15.72
CA GLY A 84 8.95 0.87 -16.82
C GLY A 84 7.58 0.19 -16.73
N SER A 85 6.62 0.68 -17.53
CA SER A 85 5.21 0.29 -17.39
C SER A 85 4.92 -1.15 -17.80
N ALA A 86 5.67 -1.71 -18.76
CA ALA A 86 5.45 -3.09 -19.23
C ALA A 86 5.82 -4.12 -18.15
N ARG A 87 7.04 -4.03 -17.59
CA ARG A 87 7.48 -4.90 -16.50
C ARG A 87 6.69 -4.69 -15.21
N THR A 88 6.28 -3.45 -14.91
CA THR A 88 5.39 -3.19 -13.77
C THR A 88 4.05 -3.91 -13.94
N ASP A 89 3.49 -3.91 -15.15
CA ASP A 89 2.24 -4.63 -15.44
C ASP A 89 2.39 -6.15 -15.29
N GLU A 90 3.51 -6.71 -15.77
CA GLU A 90 3.84 -8.13 -15.59
C GLU A 90 4.00 -8.50 -14.11
N LEU A 91 4.67 -7.67 -13.31
CA LEU A 91 4.81 -7.87 -11.87
C LEU A 91 3.44 -7.85 -11.17
N VAL A 92 2.56 -6.91 -11.54
CA VAL A 92 1.22 -6.82 -10.95
C VAL A 92 0.37 -8.03 -11.36
N LYS A 93 0.42 -8.45 -12.64
CA LYS A 93 -0.26 -9.68 -13.10
C LYS A 93 0.27 -10.91 -12.39
N GLY A 94 1.59 -11.04 -12.26
CA GLY A 94 2.25 -12.13 -11.54
C GLY A 94 1.82 -12.21 -10.09
N TRP A 95 1.68 -11.05 -9.43
CA TRP A 95 1.16 -10.96 -8.07
C TRP A 95 -0.26 -11.51 -7.93
N PHE A 96 -1.16 -11.12 -8.84
CA PHE A 96 -2.54 -11.60 -8.83
C PHE A 96 -2.72 -13.03 -9.35
N ASN A 97 -1.73 -13.60 -10.04
CA ASN A 97 -1.70 -15.00 -10.43
C ASN A 97 -1.22 -15.94 -9.30
N MET A 98 -0.80 -15.41 -8.15
CA MET A 98 -0.47 -16.22 -6.97
C MET A 98 -1.72 -16.89 -6.38
N SER A 99 -1.52 -17.91 -5.55
CA SER A 99 -2.64 -18.66 -4.97
C SER A 99 -3.60 -17.75 -4.19
N PRO A 100 -4.92 -18.02 -4.22
CA PRO A 100 -5.90 -17.22 -3.49
C PRO A 100 -5.62 -17.16 -1.97
N ALA A 101 -5.04 -18.22 -1.40
CA ALA A 101 -4.63 -18.25 -0.01
C ALA A 101 -3.52 -17.24 0.28
N PHE A 102 -2.52 -17.12 -0.61
CA PHE A 102 -1.44 -16.15 -0.47
C PHE A 102 -1.97 -14.72 -0.51
N LEU A 103 -2.88 -14.42 -1.46
CA LEU A 103 -3.52 -13.10 -1.54
C LEU A 103 -4.32 -12.76 -0.27
N ARG A 104 -5.05 -13.72 0.29
CA ARG A 104 -5.79 -13.51 1.55
C ARG A 104 -4.87 -13.20 2.73
N ILE A 105 -3.77 -13.94 2.87
CA ILE A 105 -2.78 -13.69 3.93
C ILE A 105 -2.19 -12.28 3.77
N TRP A 106 -1.86 -11.89 2.55
CA TRP A 106 -1.34 -10.55 2.28
C TRP A 106 -2.35 -9.43 2.60
N LEU A 107 -3.63 -9.66 2.31
CA LEU A 107 -4.71 -8.72 2.61
C LEU A 107 -4.99 -8.65 4.12
N LEU A 108 -4.89 -9.77 4.84
CA LEU A 108 -4.92 -9.77 6.31
C LEU A 108 -3.74 -9.01 6.90
N ALA A 109 -2.53 -9.19 6.35
CA ALA A 109 -1.37 -8.40 6.75
C ALA A 109 -1.60 -6.90 6.51
N ALA A 110 -2.28 -6.52 5.43
CA ALA A 110 -2.69 -5.14 5.18
C ALA A 110 -3.68 -4.62 6.24
N VAL A 111 -4.62 -5.44 6.74
CA VAL A 111 -5.51 -5.06 7.86
C VAL A 111 -4.71 -4.77 9.11
N VAL A 112 -3.83 -5.69 9.51
CA VAL A 112 -2.98 -5.54 10.70
C VAL A 112 -2.10 -4.29 10.58
N PHE A 113 -1.52 -4.09 9.40
CA PHE A 113 -0.69 -2.93 9.11
C PHE A 113 -1.47 -1.61 9.16
N GLY A 114 -2.68 -1.57 8.59
CA GLY A 114 -3.55 -0.41 8.68
C GLY A 114 -3.96 -0.07 10.12
N ALA A 115 -4.30 -1.09 10.92
CA ALA A 115 -4.59 -0.92 12.35
C ALA A 115 -3.36 -0.41 13.13
N PHE A 116 -2.17 -0.91 12.81
CA PHE A 116 -0.91 -0.41 13.37
C PHE A 116 -0.68 1.08 13.04
N LEU A 117 -0.95 1.52 11.81
CA LEU A 117 -0.83 2.93 11.44
C LEU A 117 -1.83 3.81 12.20
N VAL A 118 -3.08 3.38 12.34
CA VAL A 118 -4.09 4.08 13.15
C VAL A 118 -3.62 4.23 14.59
N TYR A 119 -3.15 3.15 15.21
CA TYR A 119 -2.61 3.17 16.57
C TYR A 119 -1.40 4.12 16.70
N SER A 120 -0.47 4.05 15.73
CA SER A 120 0.73 4.89 15.71
C SER A 120 0.41 6.37 15.57
N GLY A 121 -0.56 6.74 14.73
CA GLY A 121 -0.98 8.12 14.53
C GLY A 121 -1.85 8.70 15.66
N ALA A 122 -2.50 7.83 16.46
CA ALA A 122 -3.51 8.21 17.44
C ALA A 122 -3.00 8.58 18.86
N ALA A 123 -1.75 8.28 19.26
CA ALA A 123 -1.26 8.86 20.52
C ALA A 123 -0.69 10.26 20.33
N THR A 124 -1.01 11.07 21.33
CA THR A 124 -0.10 12.00 22.00
C THR A 124 0.76 11.25 23.01
#